data_AF-A0A9D5ZJL0-F1
#
_entry.id   AF-A0A9D5ZJL0-F1
#
_cell.length_a   1.000
_cell.length_b   1.000
_cell.length_c   1.000
_cell.angle_alpha   90.00
_cell.angle_beta   90.00
_cell.angle_gamma   90.00
#
_symmetry.space_group_name_H-M   'P 1'
#
loop_
_entity.id
_entity.type
_entity.pdbx_description
1 polymer ?
#
loop_
_entity_poly.entity_id
_entity_poly.type
_entity_poly.pdbx_seq_one_letter_code
_entity_poly.pdbx_strand_id
1 'polypeptide(L)'
;EAEVWKRQGDRAHQVVMDAAKIGDVKAGDQLSYHLTEKETPWLGNMLSDNLGGITKRWMNGRIVDKLTDYHTYFEDAWEQEKKVQRKLRKSESAESEHALKKKCERYNEKRKKFEEIQEKIELDEKIDDLKPEEQNKKDLLESEYQKLSAQKNSIVEVSPEMVDVVATNTRLSSEFGSTDCYMIEHYKKVKPLIEERVKDRLKYMDQGALDALSPTEKFDIASGYFDFRTTAFEKIYKGKKRYSMTKDIPFLSSLILTRYWEGRCNADRACGVCHRYEEPANDVTMQIAELARPLTFFPLDSKALLMSTYFYLEKDKYMQMGERTTSLSTEAPNPNPAAFDILLRSLFMKYKVPFVFDNHNDHRVNNVTLVGFDRKIVDVKPLSTSEKKKLNKKVEEVLKRKINPLFKSDPPRENSWNDEYTLYKKALDATKIVRVAVNLRFIHDTMSLSQVNGPTKAKIANKKLGDDEKVEYDLYLNDKNEIVEGDLISGELDFLWFAAGKGDQENRERKGANTIIKYDVVNKLAKAAAKGRDVTVERTKIFSK
;
A
#
# COMPACT_ATOMS: atom_id res chain seq x y z
N GLU A 1 18.20 3.03 -19.55
CA GLU A 1 16.87 2.73 -18.95
C GLU A 1 15.83 3.80 -19.29
N ALA A 2 16.07 5.11 -19.08
CA ALA A 2 15.12 6.18 -19.45
C ALA A 2 14.67 6.15 -20.93
N GLU A 3 15.58 5.86 -21.88
CA GLU A 3 15.21 5.64 -23.29
C GLU A 3 14.31 4.42 -23.52
N VAL A 4 14.46 3.34 -22.74
CA VAL A 4 13.63 2.14 -22.86
C VAL A 4 12.21 2.46 -22.39
N TRP A 5 12.08 3.21 -21.29
CA TRP A 5 10.79 3.67 -20.76
C TRP A 5 10.11 4.71 -21.65
N LYS A 6 10.87 5.65 -22.22
CA LYS A 6 10.36 6.60 -23.21
C LYS A 6 9.86 5.85 -24.46
N ARG A 7 10.64 4.91 -24.97
CA ARG A 7 10.22 4.03 -26.08
C ARG A 7 8.98 3.19 -25.71
N GLN A 8 8.78 2.78 -24.46
CA GLN A 8 7.56 2.05 -24.06
C GLN A 8 6.33 2.96 -23.97
N GLY A 9 6.46 4.19 -23.45
CA GLY A 9 5.35 5.16 -23.39
C GLY A 9 4.98 5.71 -24.77
N ASP A 10 5.96 6.13 -25.56
CA ASP A 10 5.76 6.61 -26.93
C ASP A 10 5.22 5.49 -27.82
N ARG A 11 5.69 4.24 -27.62
CA ARG A 11 5.11 3.08 -28.28
C ARG A 11 3.70 2.80 -27.81
N ALA A 12 3.34 2.94 -26.53
CA ALA A 12 1.96 2.73 -26.08
C ALA A 12 1.01 3.75 -26.74
N HIS A 13 1.37 5.02 -26.79
CA HIS A 13 0.59 6.06 -27.46
C HIS A 13 0.51 5.82 -28.98
N GLN A 14 1.64 5.59 -29.65
CA GLN A 14 1.68 5.29 -31.08
C GLN A 14 0.91 4.00 -31.40
N VAL A 15 0.98 3.00 -30.52
CA VAL A 15 0.22 1.75 -30.63
C VAL A 15 -1.27 1.99 -30.53
N VAL A 16 -1.75 2.86 -29.63
CA VAL A 16 -3.18 3.22 -29.55
C VAL A 16 -3.61 3.92 -30.84
N MET A 17 -2.78 4.84 -31.35
CA MET A 17 -3.05 5.54 -32.61
C MET A 17 -3.00 4.62 -33.83
N ASP A 18 -2.09 3.66 -33.84
CA ASP A 18 -1.99 2.63 -34.88
C ASP A 18 -3.13 1.64 -34.76
N ALA A 19 -3.53 1.25 -33.54
CA ALA A 19 -4.67 0.38 -33.26
C ALA A 19 -5.99 0.94 -33.80
N ALA A 20 -6.18 2.26 -33.69
CA ALA A 20 -7.31 2.95 -34.28
C ALA A 20 -7.29 2.93 -35.83
N LYS A 21 -6.13 2.69 -36.44
CA LYS A 21 -5.95 2.54 -37.91
C LYS A 21 -5.96 1.07 -38.37
N ILE A 22 -5.98 0.10 -37.47
CA ILE A 22 -5.94 -1.33 -37.83
C ILE A 22 -7.33 -1.77 -38.32
N GLY A 23 -7.50 -1.74 -39.64
CA GLY A 23 -8.52 -2.47 -40.38
C GLY A 23 -8.19 -3.97 -40.59
N ASP A 24 -7.06 -4.46 -40.09
CA ASP A 24 -6.56 -5.82 -40.43
C ASP A 24 -7.13 -6.95 -39.57
N VAL A 25 -7.73 -6.66 -38.40
CA VAL A 25 -8.43 -7.69 -37.61
C VAL A 25 -9.93 -7.45 -37.77
N LYS A 26 -10.56 -8.26 -38.62
CA LYS A 26 -11.99 -8.13 -38.89
C LYS A 26 -12.74 -8.40 -37.59
N ALA A 27 -13.76 -7.59 -37.29
CA ALA A 27 -14.55 -7.76 -36.07
C ALA A 27 -15.19 -9.16 -35.95
N GLY A 28 -15.32 -9.90 -37.06
CA GLY A 28 -15.90 -11.24 -37.14
C GLY A 28 -15.01 -12.39 -36.65
N ASP A 29 -13.73 -12.14 -36.33
CA ASP A 29 -12.80 -13.24 -36.02
C ASP A 29 -13.04 -13.80 -34.61
N GLN A 30 -13.05 -15.13 -34.50
CA GLN A 30 -12.89 -15.80 -33.20
C GLN A 30 -11.42 -15.69 -32.80
N LEU A 31 -11.17 -15.17 -31.61
CA LEU A 31 -9.81 -14.87 -31.15
C LEU A 31 -9.60 -15.44 -29.76
N SER A 32 -8.52 -16.19 -29.57
CA SER A 32 -8.06 -16.62 -28.26
C SER A 32 -6.63 -16.18 -28.10
N TYR A 33 -6.34 -15.51 -26.99
CA TYR A 33 -4.99 -15.11 -26.67
C TYR A 33 -4.72 -15.20 -25.17
N HIS A 34 -3.65 -15.87 -24.81
CA HIS A 34 -3.17 -16.01 -23.43
C HIS A 34 -1.70 -15.61 -23.41
N LEU A 35 -1.29 -14.81 -22.41
CA LEU A 35 0.10 -14.40 -22.27
C LEU A 35 0.99 -15.63 -22.06
N THR A 36 2.11 -15.65 -22.75
CA THR A 36 3.20 -16.60 -22.48
C THR A 36 3.83 -16.28 -21.12
N GLU A 37 4.53 -17.25 -20.52
CA GLU A 37 5.25 -17.02 -19.25
C GLU A 37 6.14 -15.78 -19.30
N LYS A 38 6.80 -15.49 -20.42
CA LYS A 38 7.66 -14.30 -20.55
C LYS A 38 6.88 -12.99 -20.48
N GLU A 39 5.65 -12.97 -20.99
CA GLU A 39 4.79 -11.79 -21.08
C GLU A 39 3.92 -11.58 -19.83
N THR A 40 3.64 -12.66 -19.10
CA THR A 40 2.82 -12.65 -17.89
C THR A 40 3.43 -11.77 -16.79
N PRO A 41 2.66 -10.83 -16.21
CA PRO A 41 3.03 -10.14 -14.98
C PRO A 41 3.21 -11.11 -13.81
N TRP A 42 4.17 -10.84 -12.94
CA TRP A 42 4.26 -11.57 -11.67
C TRP A 42 3.32 -10.98 -10.61
N LEU A 43 3.03 -11.75 -9.55
CA LEU A 43 2.21 -11.32 -8.43
C LEU A 43 2.95 -11.35 -7.09
N GLY A 44 2.75 -10.32 -6.26
CA GLY A 44 3.22 -10.30 -4.87
C GLY A 44 2.16 -10.64 -3.81
N ASN A 45 0.87 -10.45 -4.08
CA ASN A 45 -0.25 -10.65 -3.15
C ASN A 45 -0.18 -9.72 -1.93
N MET A 46 -0.81 -8.55 -2.09
CA MET A 46 -1.06 -7.55 -1.03
C MET A 46 -2.50 -7.62 -0.48
N LEU A 47 -3.03 -8.81 -0.21
CA LEU A 47 -4.29 -8.91 0.52
C LEU A 47 -4.22 -8.23 1.91
N SER A 48 -5.38 -7.83 2.39
CA SER A 48 -5.63 -7.29 3.72
C SER A 48 -5.51 -8.36 4.83
N ASP A 49 -5.72 -7.93 6.07
CA ASP A 49 -5.39 -8.61 7.33
C ASP A 49 -6.05 -9.97 7.56
N ASN A 50 -7.21 -10.20 6.94
CA ASN A 50 -8.06 -11.36 7.25
C ASN A 50 -7.62 -12.66 6.55
N LEU A 51 -6.72 -12.58 5.56
CA LEU A 51 -6.20 -13.75 4.83
C LEU A 51 -4.71 -13.99 5.05
N GLY A 52 -4.09 -13.29 6.00
CA GLY A 52 -2.66 -13.44 6.28
C GLY A 52 -1.75 -12.86 5.19
N GLY A 53 -2.25 -11.93 4.38
CA GLY A 53 -1.46 -11.25 3.35
C GLY A 53 -0.25 -10.48 3.92
N ILE A 54 0.63 -9.98 3.04
CA ILE A 54 1.84 -9.26 3.45
C ILE A 54 1.55 -8.06 4.37
N THR A 55 0.37 -7.45 4.24
CA THR A 55 -0.13 -6.38 5.11
C THR A 55 -0.18 -6.81 6.57
N LYS A 56 -0.62 -8.04 6.86
CA LYS A 56 -0.59 -8.61 8.21
C LYS A 56 0.84 -8.81 8.70
N ARG A 57 1.74 -9.31 7.85
CA ARG A 57 3.17 -9.43 8.21
C ARG A 57 3.80 -8.05 8.46
N TRP A 58 3.38 -7.02 7.74
CA TRP A 58 3.83 -5.63 7.94
C TRP A 58 3.31 -5.05 9.25
N MET A 59 2.07 -5.32 9.61
CA MET A 59 1.46 -4.78 10.83
C MET A 59 1.84 -5.55 12.08
N ASN A 60 2.07 -6.86 11.99
CA ASN A 60 2.48 -7.73 13.11
C ASN A 60 4.01 -7.81 13.29
N GLY A 61 4.74 -6.75 12.93
CA GLY A 61 6.20 -6.71 13.06
C GLY A 61 6.63 -7.00 14.50
N ARG A 62 7.35 -8.11 14.70
CA ARG A 62 7.64 -8.74 16.01
C ARG A 62 8.59 -7.94 16.89
N ILE A 63 9.43 -7.09 16.30
CA ILE A 63 10.33 -6.22 17.04
C ILE A 63 9.58 -4.95 17.41
N VAL A 64 8.88 -4.37 16.44
CA VAL A 64 8.14 -3.14 16.63
C VAL A 64 7.00 -3.32 17.62
N ASP A 65 6.31 -4.45 17.71
CA ASP A 65 5.23 -4.62 18.71
C ASP A 65 5.70 -4.51 20.17
N LYS A 66 6.99 -4.79 20.45
CA LYS A 66 7.61 -4.57 21.78
C LYS A 66 8.26 -3.19 21.92
N LEU A 67 8.51 -2.48 20.82
CA LEU A 67 9.00 -1.10 20.81
C LEU A 67 7.87 -0.08 20.66
N THR A 68 6.70 -0.49 20.20
CA THR A 68 5.50 0.33 20.13
C THR A 68 5.01 0.69 21.50
N ASP A 69 5.34 -0.04 22.56
CA ASP A 69 5.09 0.46 23.92
C ASP A 69 5.82 1.79 24.14
N TYR A 70 7.04 1.97 23.62
CA TYR A 70 7.74 3.26 23.65
C TYR A 70 7.11 4.29 22.70
N HIS A 71 6.79 3.92 21.46
CA HIS A 71 6.19 4.87 20.50
C HIS A 71 4.75 5.28 20.86
N THR A 72 3.96 4.37 21.41
CA THR A 72 2.60 4.61 21.91
C THR A 72 2.66 5.42 23.19
N TYR A 73 3.64 5.16 24.06
CA TYR A 73 3.94 6.03 25.21
C TYR A 73 4.32 7.45 24.78
N PHE A 74 5.12 7.61 23.72
CA PHE A 74 5.43 8.94 23.14
C PHE A 74 4.18 9.66 22.64
N GLU A 75 3.24 8.94 22.05
CA GLU A 75 2.01 9.50 21.49
C GLU A 75 0.93 9.77 22.54
N ASP A 76 0.84 8.92 23.56
CA ASP A 76 0.00 9.12 24.75
C ASP A 76 0.52 10.28 25.59
N ALA A 77 1.85 10.40 25.75
CA ALA A 77 2.49 11.56 26.36
C ALA A 77 2.18 12.85 25.56
N TRP A 78 2.22 12.79 24.22
CA TRP A 78 1.87 13.89 23.33
C TRP A 78 0.39 14.30 23.42
N GLU A 79 -0.56 13.35 23.49
CA GLU A 79 -1.99 13.66 23.67
C GLU A 79 -2.32 14.15 25.09
N GLN A 80 -1.64 13.61 26.12
CA GLN A 80 -1.71 14.11 27.49
C GLN A 80 -1.19 15.55 27.57
N GLU A 81 -0.06 15.84 26.93
CA GLU A 81 0.53 17.18 26.88
C GLU A 81 -0.39 18.15 26.11
N LYS A 82 -0.94 17.77 24.96
CA LYS A 82 -1.95 18.60 24.25
C LYS A 82 -3.18 18.87 25.11
N LYS A 83 -3.65 17.89 25.90
CA LYS A 83 -4.76 18.10 26.84
C LYS A 83 -4.36 19.06 27.96
N VAL A 84 -3.14 18.98 28.48
CA VAL A 84 -2.61 19.91 29.49
C VAL A 84 -2.44 21.31 28.90
N GLN A 85 -1.85 21.47 27.73
CA GLN A 85 -1.71 22.76 27.06
C GLN A 85 -3.06 23.38 26.70
N ARG A 86 -4.05 22.58 26.26
CA ARG A 86 -5.44 23.05 26.07
C ARG A 86 -6.09 23.50 27.38
N LYS A 87 -5.78 22.84 28.50
CA LYS A 87 -6.25 23.25 29.83
C LYS A 87 -5.55 24.54 30.27
N LEU A 88 -4.24 24.66 30.05
CA LEU A 88 -3.43 25.83 30.36
C LEU A 88 -3.86 27.06 29.54
N ARG A 89 -4.07 26.92 28.23
CA ARG A 89 -4.62 27.98 27.37
C ARG A 89 -6.05 28.37 27.71
N LYS A 90 -6.82 27.48 28.34
CA LYS A 90 -8.16 27.79 28.87
C LYS A 90 -8.12 28.33 30.30
N SER A 91 -7.00 28.17 31.01
CA SER A 91 -6.79 28.65 32.37
C SER A 91 -5.73 29.75 32.36
N GLU A 92 -6.02 30.87 31.70
CA GLU A 92 -5.26 32.12 31.85
C GLU A 92 -5.56 32.78 33.21
N SER A 93 -5.39 32.03 34.31
CA SER A 93 -5.32 32.59 35.66
C SER A 93 -4.08 32.06 36.37
N ALA A 94 -3.44 32.95 37.14
CA ALA A 94 -2.22 32.70 37.91
C ALA A 94 -2.33 31.54 38.93
N GLU A 95 -3.56 31.10 39.24
CA GLU A 95 -3.80 29.92 40.09
C GLU A 95 -3.34 28.60 39.44
N SER A 96 -3.25 28.54 38.11
CA SER A 96 -2.86 27.32 37.38
C SER A 96 -1.38 26.96 37.52
N GLU A 97 -0.50 27.95 37.65
CA GLU A 97 0.95 27.74 37.78
C GLU A 97 1.31 27.17 39.17
N HIS A 98 0.72 27.71 40.23
CA HIS A 98 0.87 27.18 41.59
C HIS A 98 0.30 25.76 41.69
N ALA A 99 -0.84 25.47 41.05
CA ALA A 99 -1.42 24.13 41.03
C ALA A 99 -0.54 23.12 40.27
N LEU A 100 0.14 23.55 39.19
CA LEU A 100 1.09 22.73 38.46
C LEU A 100 2.35 22.44 39.28
N LYS A 101 2.90 23.46 39.95
CA LYS A 101 4.09 23.31 40.80
C LYS A 101 3.84 22.29 41.92
N LYS A 102 2.67 22.38 42.55
CA LYS A 102 2.22 21.44 43.60
C LYS A 102 1.96 20.03 43.07
N LYS A 103 1.56 19.88 41.79
CA LYS A 103 1.45 18.56 41.13
C LYS A 103 2.81 17.95 40.81
N CYS A 104 3.77 18.76 40.37
CA CYS A 104 5.14 18.31 40.11
C CYS A 104 5.84 17.87 41.41
N GLU A 105 5.65 18.62 42.50
CA GLU A 105 6.16 18.25 43.83
C GLU A 105 5.61 16.89 44.29
N ARG A 106 4.29 16.66 44.17
CA ARG A 106 3.67 15.36 44.49
C ARG A 106 4.15 14.21 43.59
N TYR A 107 4.50 14.50 42.34
CA TYR A 107 5.04 13.48 41.44
C TYR A 107 6.48 13.10 41.84
N ASN A 108 7.31 14.08 42.19
CA ASN A 108 8.68 13.85 42.68
C ASN A 108 8.70 13.09 44.02
N GLU A 109 7.75 13.36 44.93
CA GLU A 109 7.59 12.56 46.16
C GLU A 109 7.24 11.09 45.87
N LYS A 110 6.40 10.84 44.87
CA LYS A 110 6.06 9.47 44.45
C LYS A 110 7.25 8.78 43.78
N ARG A 111 8.03 9.49 42.96
CA ARG A 111 9.30 9.01 42.37
C ARG A 111 10.26 8.55 43.45
N LYS A 112 10.50 9.40 44.46
CA LYS A 112 11.43 9.08 45.56
C LYS A 112 10.99 7.85 46.36
N LYS A 113 9.69 7.71 46.63
CA LYS A 113 9.14 6.48 47.24
C LYS A 113 9.30 5.24 46.35
N PHE A 114 9.21 5.40 45.03
CA PHE A 114 9.40 4.29 44.10
C PHE A 114 10.87 3.85 44.02
N GLU A 115 11.80 4.79 44.02
CA GLU A 115 13.25 4.53 44.09
C GLU A 115 13.60 3.83 45.42
N GLU A 116 13.05 4.27 46.55
CA GLU A 116 13.18 3.60 47.86
C GLU A 116 12.60 2.17 47.86
N ILE A 117 11.54 1.91 47.09
CA ILE A 117 10.96 0.58 46.94
C ILE A 117 11.82 -0.31 46.04
N GLN A 118 12.40 0.22 44.96
CA GLN A 118 13.33 -0.53 44.11
C GLN A 118 14.61 -0.90 44.85
N GLU A 119 15.19 0.01 45.62
CA GLU A 119 16.37 -0.29 46.46
C GLU A 119 16.09 -1.41 47.47
N LYS A 120 14.87 -1.46 48.03
CA LYS A 120 14.44 -2.55 48.91
C LYS A 120 14.26 -3.87 48.18
N ILE A 121 13.72 -3.86 46.96
CA ILE A 121 13.55 -5.07 46.13
C ILE A 121 14.90 -5.62 45.65
N GLU A 122 15.86 -4.77 45.30
CA GLU A 122 17.24 -5.18 44.96
C GLU A 122 18.00 -5.71 46.19
N LEU A 123 17.63 -5.27 47.40
CA LEU A 123 18.08 -5.90 48.65
C LEU A 123 17.46 -7.29 48.86
N ASP A 124 16.22 -7.50 48.41
CA ASP A 124 15.51 -8.78 48.50
C ASP A 124 16.06 -9.84 47.53
N GLU A 125 16.61 -9.48 46.37
CA GLU A 125 17.29 -10.46 45.49
C GLU A 125 18.58 -11.05 46.11
N LYS A 126 19.06 -10.48 47.23
CA LYS A 126 20.16 -11.03 48.05
C LYS A 126 19.66 -11.94 49.18
N ILE A 127 18.35 -12.14 49.34
CA ILE A 127 17.74 -12.94 50.43
C ILE A 127 17.82 -14.44 50.18
N ASP A 128 18.03 -14.89 48.95
CA ASP A 128 18.17 -16.32 48.65
C ASP A 128 19.45 -16.95 49.25
N ASP A 129 20.36 -16.14 49.79
CA ASP A 129 21.57 -16.57 50.51
C ASP A 129 21.44 -16.59 52.05
N LEU A 130 20.26 -16.29 52.62
CA LEU A 130 20.08 -16.25 54.08
C LEU A 130 19.98 -17.64 54.72
N LYS A 131 20.60 -17.80 55.90
CA LYS A 131 20.64 -19.07 56.64
C LYS A 131 19.28 -19.39 57.30
N PRO A 132 18.98 -20.68 57.57
CA PRO A 132 17.69 -21.13 58.11
C PRO A 132 17.28 -20.49 59.45
N GLU A 133 18.22 -19.94 60.20
CA GLU A 133 18.00 -19.30 61.50
C GLU A 133 17.30 -17.93 61.38
N GLU A 134 17.26 -17.35 60.17
CA GLU A 134 16.66 -16.04 59.89
C GLU A 134 15.28 -16.14 59.22
N GLN A 135 14.64 -17.31 59.29
CA GLN A 135 13.35 -17.59 58.63
C GLN A 135 12.24 -16.60 59.02
N ASN A 136 12.18 -16.18 60.29
CA ASN A 136 11.21 -15.16 60.73
C ASN A 136 11.43 -13.79 60.08
N LYS A 137 12.66 -13.48 59.66
CA LYS A 137 13.01 -12.23 58.97
C LYS A 137 12.65 -12.32 57.49
N LYS A 138 12.80 -13.50 56.89
CA LYS A 138 12.34 -13.81 55.52
C LYS A 138 10.82 -13.68 55.41
N ASP A 139 10.07 -14.28 56.33
CA ASP A 139 8.60 -14.24 56.30
C ASP A 139 8.05 -12.81 56.49
N LEU A 140 8.72 -11.98 57.30
CA LEU A 140 8.37 -10.57 57.48
C LEU A 140 8.64 -9.74 56.23
N LEU A 141 9.79 -9.95 55.58
CA LEU A 141 10.18 -9.28 54.34
C LEU A 141 9.29 -9.69 53.16
N GLU A 142 8.93 -10.96 53.08
CA GLU A 142 8.04 -11.48 52.02
C GLU A 142 6.61 -10.93 52.15
N SER A 143 6.13 -10.70 53.37
CA SER A 143 4.89 -9.97 53.64
C SER A 143 4.95 -8.49 53.22
N GLU A 144 6.07 -7.82 53.47
CA GLU A 144 6.30 -6.43 53.07
C GLU A 144 6.43 -6.31 51.54
N TYR A 145 7.11 -7.26 50.90
CA TYR A 145 7.22 -7.39 49.44
C TYR A 145 5.85 -7.58 48.78
N GLN A 146 4.97 -8.43 49.32
CA GLN A 146 3.62 -8.57 48.74
C GLN A 146 2.79 -7.28 48.84
N LYS A 147 2.93 -6.51 49.93
CA LYS A 147 2.30 -5.19 50.06
C LYS A 147 2.88 -4.17 49.07
N LEU A 148 4.19 -4.17 48.86
CA LEU A 148 4.87 -3.27 47.94
C LEU A 148 4.63 -3.65 46.47
N SER A 149 4.58 -4.94 46.15
CA SER A 149 4.20 -5.48 44.84
C SER A 149 2.75 -5.14 44.46
N ALA A 150 1.82 -5.21 45.42
CA ALA A 150 0.46 -4.74 45.22
C ALA A 150 0.38 -3.22 44.97
N GLN A 151 1.25 -2.41 45.58
CA GLN A 151 1.39 -0.98 45.27
C GLN A 151 2.08 -0.72 43.93
N LYS A 152 3.08 -1.52 43.57
CA LYS A 152 3.80 -1.48 42.28
C LYS A 152 2.85 -1.73 41.11
N ASN A 153 1.94 -2.70 41.22
CA ASN A 153 0.91 -2.97 40.20
C ASN A 153 -0.13 -1.84 40.02
N SER A 154 -0.14 -0.83 40.89
CA SER A 154 -0.98 0.38 40.77
C SER A 154 -0.26 1.60 40.17
N ILE A 155 1.06 1.50 39.95
CA ILE A 155 1.91 2.56 39.40
C ILE A 155 2.46 2.05 38.07
N VAL A 156 2.08 2.70 36.97
CA VAL A 156 2.64 2.42 35.64
C VAL A 156 4.16 2.56 35.73
N GLU A 157 4.91 1.48 35.46
CA GLU A 157 6.38 1.49 35.45
C GLU A 157 6.87 2.56 34.46
N VAL A 158 7.60 3.55 34.99
CA VAL A 158 8.32 4.56 34.21
C VAL A 158 9.76 4.46 34.70
N SER A 159 10.70 4.06 33.84
CA SER A 159 12.10 3.88 34.25
C SER A 159 12.70 5.21 34.76
N PRO A 160 13.75 5.19 35.60
CA PRO A 160 14.43 6.41 36.03
C PRO A 160 14.91 7.29 34.85
N GLU A 161 15.35 6.70 33.74
CA GLU A 161 15.67 7.46 32.52
C GLU A 161 14.43 8.12 31.90
N MET A 162 13.25 7.49 32.02
CA MET A 162 11.97 8.04 31.57
C MET A 162 11.46 9.18 32.45
N VAL A 163 11.93 9.32 33.68
CA VAL A 163 11.58 10.45 34.56
C VAL A 163 12.44 11.68 34.27
N ASP A 164 13.73 11.49 33.97
CA ASP A 164 14.64 12.57 33.54
C ASP A 164 14.27 13.14 32.17
N VAL A 165 13.99 12.25 31.22
CA VAL A 165 12.66 12.15 30.61
C VAL A 165 11.74 13.39 30.63
N VAL A 166 10.67 13.21 31.40
CA VAL A 166 9.57 14.15 31.65
C VAL A 166 10.03 15.48 32.25
N ALA A 167 11.07 15.49 33.08
CA ALA A 167 11.62 16.72 33.68
C ALA A 167 12.30 17.60 32.61
N THR A 168 13.08 16.99 31.73
CA THR A 168 13.70 17.66 30.56
C THR A 168 12.63 18.15 29.59
N ASN A 169 11.54 17.40 29.43
CA ASN A 169 10.41 17.74 28.55
C ASN A 169 9.64 18.98 29.01
N THR A 170 9.48 19.14 30.32
CA THR A 170 8.82 20.30 30.92
C THR A 170 9.63 21.58 30.75
N ARG A 171 10.97 21.47 30.73
CA ARG A 171 11.89 22.59 30.51
C ARG A 171 12.06 22.97 29.03
N LEU A 172 12.09 22.00 28.13
CA LEU A 172 12.26 22.29 26.70
C LEU A 172 10.97 22.81 26.04
N SER A 173 9.79 22.42 26.53
CA SER A 173 8.52 22.97 26.01
C SER A 173 8.32 24.45 26.34
N SER A 174 8.90 24.93 27.45
CA SER A 174 8.91 26.36 27.81
C SER A 174 9.99 27.16 27.08
N GLU A 175 11.12 26.54 26.70
CA GLU A 175 12.22 27.20 25.98
C GLU A 175 11.98 27.35 24.47
N PHE A 176 11.30 26.41 23.80
CA PHE A 176 11.32 26.31 22.32
C PHE A 176 10.04 26.75 21.58
N GLY A 177 8.95 27.10 22.27
CA GLY A 177 7.75 27.75 21.69
C GLY A 177 6.95 26.95 20.64
N SER A 178 7.49 25.86 20.08
CA SER A 178 6.82 24.93 19.16
C SER A 178 7.13 23.48 19.53
N THR A 179 6.08 22.66 19.59
CA THR A 179 6.14 21.22 19.94
C THR A 179 6.97 20.39 18.97
N ASP A 180 7.17 20.86 17.73
CA ASP A 180 7.86 20.12 16.68
C ASP A 180 9.39 20.14 16.85
N CYS A 181 9.96 21.27 17.30
CA CYS A 181 11.41 21.39 17.55
C CYS A 181 11.86 20.50 18.71
N TYR A 182 11.04 20.42 19.76
CA TYR A 182 11.31 19.63 20.95
C TYR A 182 11.28 18.11 20.67
N MET A 183 10.32 17.61 19.88
CA MET A 183 10.28 16.19 19.50
C MET A 183 11.50 15.75 18.70
N ILE A 184 12.03 16.63 17.84
CA ILE A 184 13.24 16.36 17.07
C ILE A 184 14.44 16.21 18.02
N GLU A 185 14.60 17.12 18.98
CA GLU A 185 15.71 17.06 19.95
C GLU A 185 15.57 15.87 20.91
N HIS A 186 14.35 15.55 21.34
CA HIS A 186 14.09 14.39 22.19
C HIS A 186 14.38 13.08 21.45
N TYR A 187 13.89 12.94 20.23
CA TYR A 187 14.17 11.78 19.39
C TYR A 187 15.68 11.63 19.14
N LYS A 188 16.42 12.72 18.91
CA LYS A 188 17.89 12.67 18.79
C LYS A 188 18.58 12.07 20.03
N LYS A 189 18.04 12.31 21.23
CA LYS A 189 18.59 11.77 22.49
C LYS A 189 18.23 10.30 22.73
N VAL A 190 17.00 9.91 22.43
CA VAL A 190 16.51 8.54 22.70
C VAL A 190 16.87 7.56 21.59
N LYS A 191 17.02 8.04 20.35
CA LYS A 191 17.35 7.22 19.20
C LYS A 191 18.56 6.29 19.43
N PRO A 192 19.72 6.77 19.94
CA PRO A 192 20.87 5.89 20.20
C PRO A 192 20.55 4.71 21.13
N LEU A 193 19.75 4.95 22.19
CA LEU A 193 19.35 3.91 23.15
C LEU A 193 18.42 2.87 22.52
N ILE A 194 17.50 3.32 21.66
CA ILE A 194 16.63 2.41 20.88
C ILE A 194 17.49 1.56 19.95
N GLU A 195 18.40 2.19 19.20
CA GLU A 195 19.26 1.47 18.25
C GLU A 195 20.16 0.44 18.94
N GLU A 196 20.71 0.76 20.12
CA GLU A 196 21.53 -0.15 20.92
C GLU A 196 20.74 -1.38 21.39
N ARG A 197 19.59 -1.16 22.04
CA ARG A 197 18.70 -2.26 22.50
C ARG A 197 18.23 -3.15 21.35
N VAL A 198 17.95 -2.55 20.20
CA VAL A 198 17.60 -3.29 18.98
C VAL A 198 18.75 -4.17 18.51
N LYS A 199 19.96 -3.61 18.41
CA LYS A 199 21.14 -4.36 17.97
C LYS A 199 21.43 -5.52 18.91
N ASP A 200 21.33 -5.31 20.22
CA ASP A 200 21.49 -6.37 21.22
C ASP A 200 20.48 -7.47 21.02
N ARG A 201 19.20 -7.14 20.85
CA ARG A 201 18.16 -8.15 20.59
C ARG A 201 18.43 -8.92 19.30
N LEU A 202 18.80 -8.22 18.23
CA LEU A 202 19.07 -8.80 16.92
C LEU A 202 20.26 -9.77 16.95
N LYS A 203 21.29 -9.49 17.73
CA LYS A 203 22.47 -10.35 17.93
C LYS A 203 22.10 -11.76 18.40
N TYR A 204 21.05 -11.88 19.22
CA TYR A 204 20.64 -13.16 19.81
C TYR A 204 19.48 -13.84 19.08
N MET A 205 18.91 -13.25 18.02
CA MET A 205 17.84 -13.88 17.26
C MET A 205 18.34 -15.10 16.50
N ASP A 206 17.62 -16.22 16.61
CA ASP A 206 17.81 -17.37 15.72
C ASP A 206 17.34 -17.07 14.29
N GLN A 207 17.66 -17.99 13.36
CA GLN A 207 17.31 -17.79 11.95
C GLN A 207 15.79 -17.73 11.74
N GLY A 208 15.02 -18.55 12.45
CA GLY A 208 13.56 -18.55 12.34
C GLY A 208 12.93 -17.22 12.77
N ALA A 209 13.48 -16.58 13.81
CA ALA A 209 13.07 -15.26 14.25
C ALA A 209 13.43 -14.17 13.23
N LEU A 210 14.62 -14.20 12.63
CA LEU A 210 15.04 -13.29 11.57
C LEU A 210 14.19 -13.46 10.30
N ASP A 211 13.91 -14.70 9.91
CA ASP A 211 13.11 -15.04 8.74
C ASP A 211 11.66 -14.57 8.89
N ALA A 212 11.14 -14.65 10.11
CA ALA A 212 9.79 -14.21 10.46
C ALA A 212 9.62 -12.69 10.55
N LEU A 213 10.70 -11.90 10.47
CA LEU A 213 10.60 -10.44 10.41
C LEU A 213 9.78 -10.00 9.19
N SER A 214 9.12 -8.86 9.33
CA SER A 214 8.41 -8.24 8.21
C SER A 214 9.38 -7.72 7.14
N PRO A 215 8.96 -7.60 5.87
CA PRO A 215 9.77 -6.98 4.83
C PRO A 215 10.32 -5.59 5.21
N THR A 216 9.56 -4.77 5.93
CA THR A 216 10.02 -3.43 6.35
C THR A 216 11.01 -3.51 7.50
N GLU A 217 10.85 -4.46 8.44
CA GLU A 217 11.84 -4.70 9.51
C GLU A 217 13.17 -5.17 8.92
N LYS A 218 13.12 -6.10 7.96
CA LYS A 218 14.32 -6.54 7.22
C LYS A 218 14.96 -5.38 6.46
N PHE A 219 14.15 -4.54 5.80
CA PHE A 219 14.65 -3.35 5.09
C PHE A 219 15.31 -2.34 6.04
N ASP A 220 14.72 -2.08 7.20
CA ASP A 220 15.28 -1.21 8.24
C ASP A 220 16.66 -1.72 8.70
N ILE A 221 16.77 -3.01 9.04
CA ILE A 221 18.04 -3.64 9.45
C ILE A 221 19.08 -3.57 8.33
N ALA A 222 18.71 -3.93 7.11
CA ALA A 222 19.63 -3.91 5.97
C ALA A 222 20.11 -2.49 5.62
N SER A 223 19.24 -1.49 5.82
CA SER A 223 19.59 -0.07 5.64
C SER A 223 20.40 0.49 6.83
N GLY A 224 20.39 -0.20 7.98
CA GLY A 224 20.95 0.27 9.26
C GLY A 224 20.08 1.29 9.99
N TYR A 225 18.80 1.32 9.67
CA TYR A 225 17.79 2.09 10.40
C TYR A 225 17.30 1.28 11.61
N PHE A 226 18.16 1.11 12.60
CA PHE A 226 17.83 0.33 13.81
C PHE A 226 16.79 1.02 14.71
N ASP A 227 16.41 2.25 14.39
CA ASP A 227 15.22 2.93 14.93
C ASP A 227 13.91 2.50 14.27
N PHE A 228 13.96 1.55 13.33
CA PHE A 228 12.81 0.98 12.59
C PHE A 228 11.88 2.03 11.98
N ARG A 229 12.42 3.19 11.58
CA ARG A 229 11.63 4.30 11.04
C ARG A 229 10.75 3.92 9.85
N THR A 230 11.18 2.97 9.00
CA THR A 230 10.38 2.53 7.84
C THR A 230 9.18 1.74 8.31
N THR A 231 9.40 0.79 9.23
CA THR A 231 8.37 -0.04 9.82
C THR A 231 7.40 0.80 10.66
N ALA A 232 7.92 1.71 11.48
CA ALA A 232 7.12 2.64 12.27
C ALA A 232 6.23 3.51 11.37
N PHE A 233 6.75 4.02 10.24
CA PHE A 233 5.94 4.78 9.29
C PHE A 233 4.80 3.94 8.71
N GLU A 234 5.09 2.70 8.28
CA GLU A 234 4.09 1.82 7.67
C GLU A 234 3.00 1.39 8.68
N LYS A 235 3.37 1.12 9.95
CA LYS A 235 2.41 0.80 11.02
C LYS A 235 1.62 2.02 11.50
N ILE A 236 2.32 3.08 11.92
CA ILE A 236 1.74 4.19 12.67
C ILE A 236 1.09 5.21 11.72
N TYR A 237 1.81 5.71 10.71
CA TYR A 237 1.31 6.84 9.92
C TYR A 237 0.12 6.45 9.02
N LYS A 238 0.14 5.25 8.44
CA LYS A 238 -0.98 4.74 7.63
C LYS A 238 -2.15 4.24 8.48
N GLY A 239 -1.89 3.68 9.67
CA GLY A 239 -2.94 3.40 10.66
C GLY A 239 -3.64 4.67 11.14
N LYS A 240 -2.89 5.75 11.37
CA LYS A 240 -3.40 7.02 11.94
C LYS A 240 -4.22 7.89 11.01
N LYS A 241 -3.92 7.96 9.70
CA LYS A 241 -4.81 8.70 8.77
C LYS A 241 -6.24 8.13 8.81
N ARG A 242 -6.40 6.82 9.08
CA ARG A 242 -7.71 6.16 9.25
C ARG A 242 -8.39 6.54 10.58
N TYR A 243 -7.61 6.70 11.66
CA TYR A 243 -8.06 7.14 12.99
C TYR A 243 -8.74 8.52 12.99
N SER A 244 -8.37 9.41 12.05
CA SER A 244 -8.96 10.75 11.99
C SER A 244 -10.42 10.76 11.52
N MET A 245 -10.89 9.70 10.85
CA MET A 245 -12.27 9.57 10.36
C MET A 245 -13.23 8.98 11.41
N THR A 246 -12.71 8.40 12.51
CA THR A 246 -13.50 7.73 13.55
C THR A 246 -13.42 8.43 14.91
N LYS A 247 -12.99 9.70 14.93
CA LYS A 247 -12.76 10.50 16.15
C LYS A 247 -13.90 10.50 17.17
N ASP A 248 -15.13 10.23 16.74
CA ASP A 248 -16.32 10.30 17.59
C ASP A 248 -16.67 8.97 18.28
N ILE A 249 -15.92 7.88 18.05
CA ILE A 249 -16.19 6.58 18.71
C ILE A 249 -14.90 5.99 19.32
N PRO A 250 -14.57 6.35 20.58
CA PRO A 250 -13.35 5.93 21.27
C PRO A 250 -13.18 4.41 21.39
N PHE A 251 -14.27 3.64 21.49
CA PHE A 251 -14.19 2.17 21.58
C PHE A 251 -13.86 1.49 20.24
N LEU A 252 -14.19 2.12 19.11
CA LEU A 252 -13.81 1.65 17.78
C LEU A 252 -12.41 2.10 17.36
N SER A 253 -11.70 2.84 18.22
CA SER A 253 -10.39 3.39 17.89
C SER A 253 -9.25 2.39 18.12
N SER A 254 -9.41 1.44 19.04
CA SER A 254 -8.54 0.25 19.18
C SER A 254 -8.84 -0.85 18.16
N LEU A 255 -10.03 -0.83 17.56
CA LEU A 255 -10.43 -1.61 16.40
C LEU A 255 -10.31 -0.70 15.17
N ILE A 256 -9.09 -0.36 14.76
CA ILE A 256 -8.86 0.20 13.41
C ILE A 256 -9.35 -0.88 12.43
N LEU A 257 -10.65 -0.87 12.11
CA LEU A 257 -11.28 -1.76 11.16
C LEU A 257 -10.81 -1.28 9.80
N THR A 258 -9.56 -1.62 9.46
CA THR A 258 -9.17 -1.79 8.08
C THR A 258 -10.29 -2.63 7.47
N ARG A 259 -11.05 -2.06 6.53
CA ARG A 259 -12.08 -2.88 5.90
C ARG A 259 -11.35 -4.08 5.31
N TYR A 260 -11.92 -5.26 5.42
CA TYR A 260 -11.24 -6.50 5.00
C TYR A 260 -10.84 -6.52 3.51
N TRP A 261 -11.21 -5.53 2.70
CA TRP A 261 -10.82 -5.40 1.31
C TRP A 261 -9.80 -4.27 1.07
N GLU A 262 -9.47 -3.46 2.09
CA GLU A 262 -8.47 -2.39 1.97
C GLU A 262 -7.07 -3.00 1.83
N GLY A 263 -6.48 -2.86 0.65
CA GLY A 263 -5.15 -3.36 0.33
C GLY A 263 -4.39 -2.43 -0.61
N ARG A 264 -3.43 -3.00 -1.33
CA ARG A 264 -2.63 -2.28 -2.35
C ARG A 264 -2.70 -2.97 -3.70
N CYS A 265 -3.87 -3.47 -4.08
CA CYS A 265 -4.08 -4.17 -5.35
C CYS A 265 -3.60 -3.33 -6.53
N ASN A 266 -3.84 -2.01 -6.53
CA ASN A 266 -3.33 -1.10 -7.56
C ASN A 266 -1.79 -1.09 -7.65
N ALA A 267 -1.09 -1.00 -6.52
CA ALA A 267 0.37 -0.98 -6.49
C ALA A 267 0.96 -2.34 -6.88
N ASP A 268 0.33 -3.44 -6.44
CA ASP A 268 0.69 -4.81 -6.82
C ASP A 268 0.60 -4.99 -8.34
N ARG A 269 -0.56 -4.64 -8.92
CA ARG A 269 -0.76 -4.75 -10.38
C ARG A 269 0.18 -3.86 -11.18
N ALA A 270 0.33 -2.60 -10.78
CA ALA A 270 1.25 -1.68 -11.44
C ALA A 270 2.68 -2.22 -11.44
N CYS A 271 3.15 -2.67 -10.28
CA CYS A 271 4.49 -3.20 -10.11
C CYS A 271 4.70 -4.47 -10.94
N GLY A 272 3.78 -5.44 -10.86
CA GLY A 272 3.86 -6.69 -11.63
C GLY A 272 3.88 -6.45 -13.14
N VAL A 273 3.06 -5.51 -13.63
CA VAL A 273 3.02 -5.12 -15.06
C VAL A 273 4.31 -4.43 -15.50
N CYS A 274 4.83 -3.50 -14.70
CA CYS A 274 6.05 -2.73 -15.03
C CYS A 274 7.33 -3.56 -14.93
N HIS A 275 7.37 -4.54 -14.01
CA HIS A 275 8.52 -5.42 -13.78
C HIS A 275 8.34 -6.83 -14.34
N ARG A 276 7.42 -7.03 -15.30
CA ARG A 276 7.07 -8.36 -15.82
C ARG A 276 8.26 -9.19 -16.30
N TYR A 277 9.39 -8.60 -16.66
CA TYR A 277 10.57 -9.34 -17.16
C TYR A 277 11.53 -9.81 -16.06
N GLU A 278 11.38 -9.35 -14.82
CA GLU A 278 12.30 -9.62 -13.71
C GLU A 278 11.48 -9.95 -12.45
N GLU A 279 10.92 -11.16 -12.37
CA GLU A 279 10.21 -11.59 -11.17
C GLU A 279 11.19 -11.89 -10.03
N PRO A 280 11.05 -11.28 -8.83
CA PRO A 280 11.78 -11.68 -7.65
C PRO A 280 11.31 -13.10 -7.23
N ALA A 281 12.06 -14.13 -7.58
CA ALA A 281 11.65 -15.53 -7.41
C ALA A 281 12.58 -16.34 -6.51
N ASN A 282 13.71 -15.77 -6.09
CA ASN A 282 14.71 -16.42 -5.24
C ASN A 282 14.97 -15.60 -3.97
N ASP A 283 15.48 -16.29 -2.96
CA ASP A 283 15.91 -15.69 -1.70
C ASP A 283 17.15 -14.80 -1.93
N VAL A 284 17.30 -13.77 -1.09
CA VAL A 284 18.51 -12.92 -1.04
C VAL A 284 19.02 -12.87 0.38
N THR A 285 20.20 -13.43 0.61
CA THR A 285 20.82 -13.52 1.93
C THR A 285 21.92 -12.48 2.08
N MET A 286 21.86 -11.67 3.14
CA MET A 286 22.80 -10.58 3.40
C MET A 286 23.54 -10.78 4.72
N GLN A 287 24.86 -10.65 4.69
CA GLN A 287 25.65 -10.56 5.91
C GLN A 287 25.61 -9.12 6.44
N ILE A 288 25.11 -8.96 7.66
CA ILE A 288 25.03 -7.67 8.36
C ILE A 288 25.95 -7.78 9.59
N ALA A 289 26.83 -6.80 9.79
CA ALA A 289 27.85 -6.84 10.84
C ALA A 289 27.23 -6.93 12.24
N GLU A 290 26.08 -6.30 12.44
CA GLU A 290 25.32 -6.28 13.68
C GLU A 290 24.55 -7.59 13.97
N LEU A 291 24.54 -8.56 13.03
CA LEU A 291 23.84 -9.82 13.19
C LEU A 291 24.83 -10.99 13.31
N ALA A 292 24.55 -11.92 14.22
CA ALA A 292 25.29 -13.18 14.33
C ALA A 292 24.96 -14.16 13.19
N ARG A 293 23.84 -13.95 12.50
CA ARG A 293 23.28 -14.80 11.45
C ARG A 293 22.89 -13.93 10.26
N PRO A 294 22.87 -14.46 9.03
CA PRO A 294 22.55 -13.65 7.88
C PRO A 294 21.05 -13.29 7.83
N LEU A 295 20.77 -12.11 7.26
CA LEU A 295 19.41 -11.65 7.03
C LEU A 295 18.91 -12.14 5.67
N THR A 296 17.82 -12.91 5.65
CA THR A 296 17.25 -13.45 4.40
C THR A 296 16.00 -12.68 3.99
N PHE A 297 16.00 -12.14 2.77
CA PHE A 297 14.81 -11.63 2.09
C PHE A 297 14.23 -12.72 1.20
N PHE A 298 13.04 -13.21 1.53
CA PHE A 298 12.34 -14.15 0.67
C PHE A 298 11.77 -13.44 -0.58
N PRO A 299 11.42 -14.17 -1.66
CA PRO A 299 10.81 -13.62 -2.86
C PRO A 299 9.68 -12.65 -2.56
N LEU A 300 8.79 -13.05 -1.65
CA LEU A 300 7.66 -12.25 -1.24
C LEU A 300 8.07 -10.93 -0.54
N ASP A 301 9.15 -10.95 0.25
CA ASP A 301 9.65 -9.75 0.92
C ASP A 301 10.13 -8.71 -0.11
N SER A 302 10.88 -9.19 -1.12
CA SER A 302 11.39 -8.35 -2.22
C SER A 302 10.26 -7.79 -3.09
N LYS A 303 9.26 -8.63 -3.43
CA LYS A 303 8.06 -8.19 -4.17
C LYS A 303 7.33 -7.09 -3.42
N ALA A 304 7.05 -7.30 -2.14
CA ALA A 304 6.27 -6.35 -1.35
C ALA A 304 6.98 -5.00 -1.13
N LEU A 305 8.30 -5.02 -0.91
CA LEU A 305 9.10 -3.81 -0.82
C LEU A 305 9.09 -3.02 -2.14
N LEU A 306 9.24 -3.70 -3.27
CA LEU A 306 9.16 -3.06 -4.59
C LEU A 306 7.76 -2.49 -4.84
N MET A 307 6.71 -3.27 -4.59
CA MET A 307 5.32 -2.84 -4.74
C MET A 307 4.96 -1.64 -3.87
N SER A 308 5.58 -1.49 -2.69
CA SER A 308 5.39 -0.33 -1.82
C SER A 308 5.72 1.00 -2.52
N THR A 309 6.57 0.96 -3.55
CA THR A 309 7.00 2.12 -4.32
C THR A 309 6.04 2.48 -5.46
N TYR A 310 5.16 1.57 -5.85
CA TYR A 310 4.21 1.71 -6.96
C TYR A 310 2.82 2.22 -6.56
N PHE A 311 2.64 2.66 -5.31
CA PHE A 311 1.34 3.19 -4.86
C PHE A 311 0.95 4.46 -5.62
N TYR A 312 1.94 5.23 -6.08
CA TYR A 312 1.77 6.31 -7.03
C TYR A 312 2.67 6.05 -8.25
N LEU A 313 2.11 6.20 -9.44
CA LEU A 313 2.84 6.14 -10.71
C LEU A 313 3.22 7.54 -11.16
N GLU A 314 4.31 7.64 -11.91
CA GLU A 314 4.79 8.91 -12.48
C GLU A 314 3.67 9.57 -13.29
N LYS A 315 3.60 10.91 -13.22
CA LYS A 315 2.70 11.68 -14.08
C LYS A 315 2.92 11.26 -15.55
N ASP A 316 1.84 11.06 -16.29
CA ASP A 316 1.83 10.60 -17.69
C ASP A 316 2.25 9.12 -17.90
N LYS A 317 2.49 8.34 -16.84
CA LYS A 317 2.73 6.89 -16.90
C LYS A 317 1.54 6.04 -16.47
N TYR A 318 0.39 6.70 -16.36
CA TYR A 318 -0.89 6.14 -16.00
C TYR A 318 -1.94 6.66 -16.97
N MET A 319 -2.77 5.75 -17.48
CA MET A 319 -3.91 6.09 -18.33
C MET A 319 -5.08 5.21 -17.91
N GLN A 320 -6.25 5.81 -17.71
CA GLN A 320 -7.49 5.12 -17.34
C GLN A 320 -8.55 5.32 -18.43
N MET A 321 -9.37 4.30 -18.65
CA MET A 321 -10.60 4.34 -19.43
C MET A 321 -11.76 3.87 -18.56
N GLY A 322 -12.89 4.57 -18.64
CA GLY A 322 -13.98 4.43 -17.67
C GLY A 322 -13.70 5.24 -16.40
N GLU A 323 -14.68 5.29 -15.53
CA GLU A 323 -14.61 5.97 -14.23
C GLU A 323 -15.01 5.03 -13.12
N ARG A 324 -14.46 5.29 -11.93
CA ARG A 324 -14.77 4.48 -10.76
C ARG A 324 -16.21 4.75 -10.28
N THR A 325 -16.96 3.68 -10.02
CA THR A 325 -18.21 3.75 -9.23
C THR A 325 -17.90 4.18 -7.80
N THR A 326 -18.48 5.29 -7.37
CA THR A 326 -18.27 5.82 -6.00
C THR A 326 -19.51 5.59 -5.16
N SER A 327 -19.38 5.66 -3.83
CA SER A 327 -20.55 5.57 -2.94
C SER A 327 -21.59 6.68 -3.17
N LEU A 328 -21.23 7.74 -3.92
CA LEU A 328 -22.09 8.88 -4.24
C LEU A 328 -22.65 8.83 -5.66
N SER A 329 -22.15 7.95 -6.53
CA SER A 329 -22.60 7.80 -7.91
C SER A 329 -22.74 6.33 -8.24
N THR A 330 -23.99 5.89 -8.43
CA THR A 330 -24.33 4.54 -8.91
C THR A 330 -24.18 4.40 -10.42
N GLU A 331 -23.86 5.48 -11.14
CA GLU A 331 -23.78 5.53 -12.60
C GLU A 331 -22.42 6.08 -13.05
N ALA A 332 -21.32 5.48 -12.58
CA ALA A 332 -20.04 5.77 -13.22
C ALA A 332 -20.06 5.19 -14.65
N PRO A 333 -19.60 5.96 -15.65
CA PRO A 333 -19.55 5.47 -17.01
C PRO A 333 -18.54 4.32 -17.13
N ASN A 334 -19.04 3.10 -17.32
CA ASN A 334 -18.25 1.94 -17.72
C ASN A 334 -17.40 2.26 -18.96
N PRO A 335 -16.29 1.55 -19.18
CA PRO A 335 -15.49 1.70 -20.38
C PRO A 335 -16.35 1.40 -21.60
N ASN A 336 -16.20 2.20 -22.65
CA ASN A 336 -16.88 1.97 -23.90
C ASN A 336 -16.50 0.57 -24.45
N PRO A 337 -17.46 -0.34 -24.71
CA PRO A 337 -17.15 -1.70 -25.17
C PRO A 337 -16.41 -1.78 -26.50
N ALA A 338 -16.66 -0.84 -27.42
CA ALA A 338 -15.88 -0.77 -28.66
C ALA A 338 -14.41 -0.43 -28.39
N ALA A 339 -14.17 0.55 -27.52
CA ALA A 339 -12.81 0.88 -27.11
C ALA A 339 -12.16 -0.30 -26.36
N PHE A 340 -12.88 -0.96 -25.47
CA PHE A 340 -12.42 -2.16 -24.77
C PHE A 340 -12.00 -3.28 -25.74
N ASP A 341 -12.85 -3.64 -26.71
CA ASP A 341 -12.56 -4.67 -27.73
C ASP A 341 -11.34 -4.29 -28.57
N ILE A 342 -11.19 -3.00 -28.94
CA ILE A 342 -10.01 -2.50 -29.65
C ILE A 342 -8.75 -2.67 -28.81
N LEU A 343 -8.76 -2.28 -27.53
CA LEU A 343 -7.61 -2.42 -26.63
C LEU A 343 -7.24 -3.89 -26.40
N LEU A 344 -8.24 -4.77 -26.30
CA LEU A 344 -8.06 -6.22 -26.16
C LEU A 344 -7.32 -6.82 -27.37
N ARG A 345 -7.74 -6.47 -28.60
CA ARG A 345 -7.14 -6.99 -29.83
C ARG A 345 -5.80 -6.33 -30.15
N SER A 346 -5.67 -5.04 -29.88
CA SER A 346 -4.47 -4.30 -30.20
C SER A 346 -3.42 -4.42 -29.09
N LEU A 347 -3.58 -3.68 -28.00
CA LEU A 347 -2.57 -3.59 -26.94
C LEU A 347 -2.27 -4.96 -26.35
N PHE A 348 -3.30 -5.72 -26.00
CA PHE A 348 -3.11 -6.99 -25.31
C PHE A 348 -2.66 -8.11 -26.26
N MET A 349 -3.45 -8.43 -27.29
CA MET A 349 -3.12 -9.54 -28.20
C MET A 349 -1.97 -9.22 -29.17
N LYS A 350 -1.97 -8.06 -29.85
CA LYS A 350 -0.93 -7.73 -30.85
C LYS A 350 0.36 -7.23 -30.18
N TYR A 351 0.25 -6.33 -29.21
CA TYR A 351 1.42 -5.68 -28.60
C TYR A 351 1.87 -6.28 -27.27
N LYS A 352 1.16 -7.29 -26.76
CA LYS A 352 1.55 -8.06 -25.57
C LYS A 352 1.64 -7.18 -24.33
N VAL A 353 0.81 -6.15 -24.26
CA VAL A 353 0.74 -5.20 -23.14
C VAL A 353 -0.41 -5.60 -22.22
N PRO A 354 -0.11 -6.20 -21.04
CA PRO A 354 -1.13 -6.44 -20.04
C PRO A 354 -1.68 -5.12 -19.51
N PHE A 355 -2.95 -5.12 -19.14
CA PHE A 355 -3.60 -4.00 -18.49
C PHE A 355 -4.38 -4.47 -17.28
N VAL A 356 -4.75 -3.51 -16.46
CA VAL A 356 -5.45 -3.72 -15.20
C VAL A 356 -6.87 -3.25 -15.37
N PHE A 357 -7.83 -3.95 -14.79
CA PHE A 357 -9.22 -3.50 -14.76
C PHE A 357 -9.83 -3.75 -13.39
N ASP A 358 -10.88 -3.03 -13.10
CA ASP A 358 -11.74 -3.29 -11.96
C ASP A 358 -12.94 -4.09 -12.44
N ASN A 359 -13.08 -5.26 -11.85
CA ASN A 359 -14.09 -6.23 -12.24
C ASN A 359 -15.26 -6.28 -11.24
N HIS A 360 -15.41 -5.22 -10.44
CA HIS A 360 -16.51 -5.04 -9.51
C HIS A 360 -17.16 -3.68 -9.79
N ASN A 361 -18.47 -3.66 -10.01
CA ASN A 361 -19.23 -2.41 -10.18
C ASN A 361 -19.75 -1.84 -8.84
N ASP A 362 -18.99 -2.02 -7.76
CA ASP A 362 -19.37 -1.55 -6.43
C ASP A 362 -18.40 -0.49 -5.89
N HIS A 363 -18.63 0.00 -4.67
CA HIS A 363 -17.80 1.06 -4.08
C HIS A 363 -16.37 0.62 -3.73
N ARG A 364 -16.11 -0.69 -3.70
CA ARG A 364 -14.80 -1.31 -3.48
C ARG A 364 -14.07 -1.36 -4.81
N VAL A 365 -12.79 -1.03 -4.77
CA VAL A 365 -11.94 -1.10 -5.96
C VAL A 365 -11.15 -2.38 -5.93
N ASN A 366 -11.34 -3.24 -6.93
CA ASN A 366 -10.63 -4.51 -7.03
C ASN A 366 -9.84 -4.62 -8.35
N ASN A 367 -8.61 -4.10 -8.32
CA ASN A 367 -7.74 -4.14 -9.48
C ASN A 367 -7.27 -5.57 -9.77
N VAL A 368 -7.63 -6.10 -10.93
CA VAL A 368 -7.18 -7.38 -11.46
C VAL A 368 -6.39 -7.20 -12.76
N THR A 369 -5.41 -8.06 -13.00
CA THR A 369 -4.58 -7.96 -14.22
C THR A 369 -5.02 -8.97 -15.25
N LEU A 370 -5.36 -8.51 -16.45
CA LEU A 370 -5.71 -9.37 -17.58
C LEU A 370 -4.48 -10.20 -18.01
N VAL A 371 -4.65 -11.51 -18.16
CA VAL A 371 -3.62 -12.46 -18.61
C VAL A 371 -4.03 -13.36 -19.76
N GLY A 372 -5.32 -13.36 -20.12
CA GLY A 372 -5.79 -13.97 -21.34
C GLY A 372 -7.22 -13.58 -21.67
N PHE A 373 -7.69 -13.96 -22.85
CA PHE A 373 -9.10 -13.91 -23.20
C PHE A 373 -9.45 -14.94 -24.28
N ASP A 374 -10.71 -15.35 -24.28
CA ASP A 374 -11.33 -16.12 -25.37
C ASP A 374 -12.55 -15.35 -25.88
N ARG A 375 -12.45 -14.80 -27.09
CA ARG A 375 -13.47 -13.96 -27.74
C ARG A 375 -14.19 -14.75 -28.83
N LYS A 376 -15.52 -14.71 -28.80
CA LYS A 376 -16.40 -15.37 -29.78
C LYS A 376 -17.46 -14.41 -30.29
N ILE A 377 -17.77 -14.52 -31.57
CA ILE A 377 -18.95 -13.89 -32.16
C ILE A 377 -20.15 -14.76 -31.88
N VAL A 378 -21.15 -14.16 -31.25
CA VAL A 378 -22.40 -14.83 -30.87
C VAL A 378 -23.44 -14.62 -31.98
N ASP A 379 -23.56 -13.39 -32.47
CA ASP A 379 -24.56 -13.01 -33.46
C ASP A 379 -24.06 -11.86 -34.34
N VAL A 380 -24.54 -11.81 -35.58
CA VAL A 380 -24.30 -10.71 -36.53
C VAL A 380 -25.60 -10.42 -37.25
N LYS A 381 -26.11 -9.20 -37.10
CA LYS A 381 -27.36 -8.79 -37.73
C LYS A 381 -27.31 -7.36 -38.27
N PRO A 382 -28.07 -7.05 -39.35
CA PRO A 382 -28.28 -5.68 -39.78
C PRO A 382 -28.88 -4.84 -38.65
N LEU A 383 -28.53 -3.56 -38.58
CA LEU A 383 -29.05 -2.64 -37.59
C LEU A 383 -30.52 -2.31 -37.93
N SER A 384 -31.45 -2.67 -37.05
CA SER A 384 -32.86 -2.33 -37.25
C SER A 384 -33.11 -0.83 -37.08
N THR A 385 -34.21 -0.31 -37.64
CA THR A 385 -34.62 1.09 -37.48
C THR A 385 -34.73 1.51 -36.01
N SER A 386 -35.21 0.60 -35.14
CA SER A 386 -35.34 0.85 -33.70
C SER A 386 -33.97 0.97 -33.02
N GLU A 387 -33.05 0.06 -33.32
CA GLU A 387 -31.68 0.08 -32.77
C GLU A 387 -30.90 1.31 -33.26
N LYS A 388 -31.07 1.68 -34.54
CA LYS A 388 -30.49 2.91 -35.10
C LYS A 388 -31.01 4.16 -34.38
N LYS A 389 -32.32 4.22 -34.09
CA LYS A 389 -32.92 5.32 -33.32
C LYS A 389 -32.37 5.38 -31.89
N LYS A 390 -32.19 4.23 -31.22
CA LYS A 390 -31.59 4.15 -29.87
C LYS A 390 -30.15 4.67 -29.90
N LEU A 391 -29.35 4.22 -30.87
CA LEU A 391 -27.97 4.65 -31.05
C LEU A 391 -27.87 6.16 -31.31
N ASN A 392 -28.67 6.70 -32.23
CA ASN A 392 -28.71 8.13 -32.51
C ASN A 392 -29.04 8.95 -31.25
N LYS A 393 -30.03 8.52 -30.46
CA LYS A 393 -30.38 9.17 -29.20
C LYS A 393 -29.22 9.15 -28.20
N LYS A 394 -28.53 8.02 -28.05
CA LYS A 394 -27.33 7.88 -27.20
C LYS A 394 -26.24 8.86 -27.64
N VAL A 395 -25.93 8.91 -28.94
CA VAL A 395 -24.93 9.82 -29.51
C VAL A 395 -25.32 11.29 -29.25
N GLU A 396 -26.58 11.66 -29.49
CA GLU A 396 -27.08 13.01 -29.21
C GLU A 396 -26.97 13.40 -27.74
N GLU A 397 -27.28 12.48 -26.82
CA GLU A 397 -27.16 12.71 -25.37
C GLU A 397 -25.72 12.93 -24.94
N VAL A 398 -24.78 12.13 -25.46
CA VAL A 398 -23.34 12.30 -25.18
C VAL A 398 -22.84 13.64 -25.74
N LEU A 399 -23.21 13.98 -26.97
CA LEU A 399 -22.88 15.26 -27.58
C LEU A 399 -23.45 16.42 -26.76
N LYS A 400 -24.72 16.35 -26.33
CA LYS A 400 -25.34 17.38 -25.47
C LYS A 400 -24.60 17.52 -24.14
N ARG A 401 -24.25 16.42 -23.47
CA ARG A 401 -23.54 16.44 -22.18
C ARG A 401 -22.13 17.04 -22.29
N LYS A 402 -21.38 16.68 -23.34
CA LYS A 402 -20.00 17.14 -23.52
C LYS A 402 -19.91 18.57 -24.05
N ILE A 403 -20.80 18.95 -24.97
CA ILE A 403 -20.76 20.24 -25.66
C ILE A 403 -21.41 21.34 -24.79
N ASN A 404 -22.59 21.11 -24.23
CA ASN A 404 -23.41 22.18 -23.63
C ASN A 404 -22.79 22.93 -22.41
N PRO A 405 -22.01 22.30 -21.51
CA PRO A 405 -21.34 23.01 -20.42
C PRO A 405 -20.22 23.96 -20.88
N LEU A 406 -19.59 23.67 -22.02
CA LEU A 406 -18.37 24.36 -22.47
C LEU A 406 -18.66 25.60 -23.33
N PHE A 407 -19.85 25.69 -23.93
CA PHE A 407 -20.29 26.88 -24.65
C PHE A 407 -20.78 28.02 -23.72
N LYS A 408 -20.79 27.81 -22.40
CA LYS A 408 -21.24 28.81 -21.43
C LYS A 408 -20.13 29.71 -20.87
N SER A 409 -18.84 29.37 -21.03
CA SER A 409 -17.78 30.16 -20.39
C SER A 409 -16.62 30.60 -21.28
N ASP A 410 -16.34 29.95 -22.42
CA ASP A 410 -15.45 30.48 -23.47
C ASP A 410 -15.50 29.55 -24.70
N PRO A 411 -15.53 30.07 -25.95
CA PRO A 411 -15.43 29.22 -27.13
C PRO A 411 -14.05 28.52 -27.14
N PRO A 412 -13.99 27.19 -27.16
CA PRO A 412 -12.72 26.50 -27.06
C PRO A 412 -11.90 26.63 -28.36
N ARG A 413 -10.56 26.53 -28.22
CA ARG A 413 -9.62 26.54 -29.35
C ARG A 413 -9.99 25.43 -30.36
N GLU A 414 -10.18 25.80 -31.62
CA GLU A 414 -10.85 25.04 -32.69
C GLU A 414 -10.32 23.61 -32.98
N ASN A 415 -9.14 23.22 -32.48
CA ASN A 415 -8.47 22.00 -32.97
C ASN A 415 -8.72 20.72 -32.16
N SER A 416 -9.12 20.76 -30.88
CA SER A 416 -9.28 19.52 -30.09
C SER A 416 -10.69 18.89 -30.17
N TRP A 417 -11.70 19.68 -30.57
CA TRP A 417 -13.11 19.24 -30.57
C TRP A 417 -13.52 18.52 -31.85
N ASN A 418 -12.87 18.85 -32.96
CA ASN A 418 -13.16 18.24 -34.25
C ASN A 418 -12.96 16.72 -34.21
N ASP A 419 -11.99 16.23 -33.43
CA ASP A 419 -11.69 14.79 -33.38
C ASP A 419 -12.74 13.99 -32.59
N GLU A 420 -13.13 14.43 -31.38
CA GLU A 420 -14.18 13.78 -30.60
C GLU A 420 -15.55 13.84 -31.30
N TYR A 421 -15.90 15.01 -31.85
CA TYR A 421 -17.15 15.19 -32.56
C TYR A 421 -17.22 14.31 -33.82
N THR A 422 -16.10 14.20 -34.55
CA THR A 422 -16.00 13.30 -35.71
C THR A 422 -16.15 11.84 -35.30
N LEU A 423 -15.57 11.42 -34.17
CA LEU A 423 -15.74 10.06 -33.63
C LEU A 423 -17.21 9.75 -33.32
N TYR A 424 -17.92 10.65 -32.63
CA TYR A 424 -19.34 10.44 -32.33
C TYR A 424 -20.22 10.43 -33.58
N LYS A 425 -19.91 11.24 -34.60
CA LYS A 425 -20.63 11.21 -35.87
C LYS A 425 -20.46 9.88 -36.61
N LYS A 426 -19.28 9.26 -36.57
CA LYS A 426 -19.06 7.94 -37.17
C LYS A 426 -19.98 6.86 -36.60
N ALA A 427 -20.42 6.99 -35.34
CA ALA A 427 -21.39 6.07 -34.77
C ALA A 427 -22.75 6.09 -35.50
N LEU A 428 -23.13 7.22 -36.11
CA LEU A 428 -24.37 7.35 -36.89
C LEU A 428 -24.31 6.59 -38.23
N ASP A 429 -23.11 6.26 -38.70
CA ASP A 429 -22.87 5.46 -39.90
C ASP A 429 -22.98 3.95 -39.64
N ALA A 430 -23.35 3.54 -38.41
CA ALA A 430 -23.56 2.14 -38.10
C ALA A 430 -24.69 1.52 -38.95
N THR A 431 -24.40 0.36 -39.53
CA THR A 431 -25.33 -0.39 -40.38
C THR A 431 -25.56 -1.82 -39.91
N LYS A 432 -24.74 -2.32 -38.99
CA LYS A 432 -24.90 -3.65 -38.39
C LYS A 432 -24.45 -3.70 -36.94
N ILE A 433 -24.97 -4.70 -36.22
CA ILE A 433 -24.57 -5.06 -34.85
C ILE A 433 -23.89 -6.41 -34.89
N VAL A 434 -22.78 -6.52 -34.16
CA VAL A 434 -22.06 -7.77 -33.90
C VAL A 434 -22.09 -8.02 -32.39
N ARG A 435 -22.75 -9.07 -31.95
CA ARG A 435 -22.73 -9.49 -30.54
C ARG A 435 -21.49 -10.32 -30.27
N VAL A 436 -20.74 -9.94 -29.24
CA VAL A 436 -19.48 -10.56 -28.84
C VAL A 436 -19.61 -11.08 -27.41
N ALA A 437 -19.17 -12.30 -27.18
CA ALA A 437 -18.92 -12.84 -25.85
C ALA A 437 -17.42 -13.02 -25.67
N VAL A 438 -16.90 -12.51 -24.56
CA VAL A 438 -15.49 -12.65 -24.18
C VAL A 438 -15.42 -13.32 -22.81
N ASN A 439 -14.61 -14.37 -22.72
CA ASN A 439 -14.17 -14.91 -21.44
C ASN A 439 -12.82 -14.28 -21.10
N LEU A 440 -12.78 -13.36 -20.16
CA LEU A 440 -11.57 -12.68 -19.68
C LEU A 440 -10.90 -13.53 -18.63
N ARG A 441 -9.61 -13.79 -18.79
CA ARG A 441 -8.81 -14.47 -17.78
C ARG A 441 -7.92 -13.46 -17.08
N PHE A 442 -7.99 -13.39 -15.76
CA PHE A 442 -7.23 -12.42 -14.96
C PHE A 442 -6.66 -13.05 -13.69
N ILE A 443 -5.65 -12.39 -13.11
CA ILE A 443 -5.08 -12.81 -11.83
C ILE A 443 -5.85 -12.08 -10.72
N HIS A 444 -6.42 -12.85 -9.79
CA HIS A 444 -7.01 -12.35 -8.55
C HIS A 444 -6.03 -12.49 -7.37
N ASP A 445 -6.27 -11.73 -6.31
CA ASP A 445 -5.42 -11.72 -5.10
C ASP A 445 -5.63 -12.92 -4.17
N THR A 446 -6.41 -13.95 -4.53
CA THR A 446 -6.76 -15.10 -3.66
C THR A 446 -5.62 -16.11 -3.41
N MET A 447 -4.39 -15.79 -3.79
CA MET A 447 -3.26 -16.72 -3.65
C MET A 447 -2.87 -16.93 -2.18
N SER A 448 -2.39 -18.13 -1.85
CA SER A 448 -1.75 -18.36 -0.54
C SER A 448 -0.35 -17.73 -0.50
N LEU A 449 0.16 -17.44 0.71
CA LEU A 449 1.54 -16.98 0.91
C LEU A 449 2.56 -17.93 0.27
N SER A 450 2.37 -19.24 0.40
CA SER A 450 3.27 -20.25 -0.18
C SER A 450 3.26 -20.22 -1.71
N GLN A 451 2.14 -19.83 -2.34
CA GLN A 451 2.07 -19.73 -3.78
C GLN A 451 2.80 -18.49 -4.32
N VAL A 452 2.76 -17.35 -3.61
CA VAL A 452 3.45 -16.11 -4.01
C VAL A 452 4.91 -16.03 -3.60
N ASN A 453 5.34 -16.83 -2.62
CA ASN A 453 6.72 -16.90 -2.15
C ASN A 453 7.65 -17.72 -3.07
N GLY A 454 7.49 -17.54 -4.39
CA GLY A 454 8.25 -18.20 -5.44
C GLY A 454 7.84 -17.67 -6.81
N PRO A 455 8.24 -18.34 -7.90
CA PRO A 455 7.87 -17.93 -9.25
C PRO A 455 6.35 -18.11 -9.47
N THR A 456 5.69 -17.01 -9.80
CA THR A 456 4.24 -16.95 -10.06
C THR A 456 3.93 -16.94 -11.55
N LYS A 457 4.83 -16.38 -12.39
CA LYS A 457 4.60 -16.26 -13.83
C LYS A 457 4.30 -17.58 -14.51
N ALA A 458 5.12 -18.61 -14.27
CA ALA A 458 4.92 -19.95 -14.82
C ALA A 458 3.56 -20.55 -14.39
N LYS A 459 3.14 -20.31 -13.15
CA LYS A 459 1.87 -20.82 -12.62
C LYS A 459 0.66 -20.12 -13.27
N ILE A 460 0.76 -18.81 -13.47
CA ILE A 460 -0.27 -18.00 -14.13
C ILE A 460 -0.39 -18.39 -15.62
N ALA A 461 0.73 -18.43 -16.34
CA ALA A 461 0.76 -18.76 -17.76
C ALA A 461 0.22 -20.17 -18.06
N ASN A 462 0.48 -21.13 -17.17
CA ASN A 462 -0.04 -22.50 -17.26
C ASN A 462 -1.49 -22.65 -16.75
N LYS A 463 -2.24 -21.54 -16.61
CA LYS A 463 -3.64 -21.53 -16.19
C LYS A 463 -3.90 -22.18 -14.82
N LYS A 464 -2.87 -22.31 -13.98
CA LYS A 464 -3.00 -22.84 -12.60
C LYS A 464 -3.43 -21.76 -11.62
N LEU A 465 -3.29 -20.50 -11.99
CA LEU A 465 -3.67 -19.33 -11.20
C LEU A 465 -4.44 -18.35 -12.09
N GLY A 466 -5.51 -17.78 -11.54
CA GLY A 466 -6.37 -16.82 -12.22
C GLY A 466 -7.79 -17.33 -12.35
N ASP A 467 -8.71 -16.38 -12.41
CA ASP A 467 -10.13 -16.58 -12.56
C ASP A 467 -10.55 -16.18 -13.97
N ASP A 468 -11.73 -16.65 -14.36
CA ASP A 468 -12.33 -16.35 -15.66
C ASP A 468 -13.63 -15.57 -15.42
N GLU A 469 -13.87 -14.50 -16.18
CA GLU A 469 -15.10 -13.71 -16.14
C GLU A 469 -15.66 -13.51 -17.53
N LYS A 470 -16.97 -13.74 -17.67
CA LYS A 470 -17.66 -13.62 -18.94
C LYS A 470 -18.26 -12.21 -19.09
N VAL A 471 -17.87 -11.54 -20.16
CA VAL A 471 -18.42 -10.25 -20.58
C VAL A 471 -19.08 -10.41 -21.94
N GLU A 472 -20.27 -9.85 -22.12
CA GLU A 472 -20.95 -9.77 -23.41
C GLU A 472 -21.25 -8.33 -23.78
N TYR A 473 -21.01 -7.98 -25.04
CA TYR A 473 -21.27 -6.64 -25.56
C TYR A 473 -21.65 -6.68 -27.04
N ASP A 474 -22.41 -5.66 -27.45
CA ASP A 474 -22.73 -5.39 -28.84
C ASP A 474 -21.73 -4.38 -29.41
N LEU A 475 -21.19 -4.66 -30.59
CA LEU A 475 -20.36 -3.75 -31.38
C LEU A 475 -21.17 -3.22 -32.57
N TYR A 476 -21.22 -1.91 -32.71
CA TYR A 476 -21.82 -1.24 -33.86
C TYR A 476 -20.76 -1.05 -34.94
N LEU A 477 -21.05 -1.52 -36.14
CA LEU A 477 -20.14 -1.42 -37.27
C LEU A 477 -20.78 -0.65 -38.42
N ASN A 478 -19.97 0.10 -39.16
CA ASN A 478 -20.38 0.75 -40.40
C ASN A 478 -20.26 -0.21 -41.61
N ASP A 479 -20.58 0.29 -42.81
CA ASP A 479 -20.51 -0.47 -44.07
C ASP A 479 -19.10 -0.95 -44.45
N LYS A 480 -18.07 -0.32 -43.90
CA LYS A 480 -16.66 -0.74 -44.06
C LYS A 480 -16.24 -1.80 -43.04
N ASN A 481 -17.15 -2.24 -42.17
CA ASN A 481 -16.89 -3.14 -41.04
C ASN A 481 -15.97 -2.54 -39.96
N GLU A 482 -15.86 -1.22 -39.90
CA GLU A 482 -15.13 -0.52 -38.83
C GLU A 482 -16.02 -0.45 -37.59
N ILE A 483 -15.45 -0.69 -36.40
CA ILE A 483 -16.17 -0.51 -35.15
C ILE A 483 -16.32 0.98 -34.87
N VAL A 484 -17.54 1.43 -34.66
CA VAL A 484 -17.86 2.85 -34.43
C VAL A 484 -18.43 3.14 -33.05
N GLU A 485 -19.01 2.14 -32.36
CA GLU A 485 -19.60 2.27 -31.02
C GLU A 485 -19.81 0.88 -30.38
N GLY A 486 -20.10 0.80 -29.08
CA GLY A 486 -20.52 -0.44 -28.42
C GLY A 486 -21.46 -0.25 -27.22
N ASP A 487 -22.22 -1.30 -26.90
CA ASP A 487 -23.14 -1.38 -25.75
C ASP A 487 -22.80 -2.62 -24.90
N LEU A 488 -22.63 -2.45 -23.58
CA LEU A 488 -22.38 -3.58 -22.67
C LEU A 488 -23.71 -4.30 -22.44
N ILE A 489 -23.72 -5.62 -22.62
CA ILE A 489 -24.92 -6.45 -22.45
C ILE A 489 -24.90 -7.17 -21.10
N SER A 490 -23.75 -7.73 -20.71
CA SER A 490 -23.56 -8.38 -19.40
C SER A 490 -22.09 -8.42 -18.99
N GLY A 491 -21.82 -8.61 -17.69
CA GLY A 491 -20.49 -8.62 -17.09
C GLY A 491 -20.18 -7.32 -16.34
N GLU A 492 -19.09 -7.30 -15.57
CA GLU A 492 -18.68 -6.14 -14.78
C GLU A 492 -17.34 -5.58 -15.29
N LEU A 493 -17.35 -4.29 -15.64
CA LEU A 493 -16.19 -3.56 -16.14
C LEU A 493 -16.39 -2.10 -15.71
N ASP A 494 -15.88 -1.72 -14.55
CA ASP A 494 -16.04 -0.36 -14.00
C ASP A 494 -15.03 0.60 -14.66
N PHE A 495 -13.75 0.24 -14.61
CA PHE A 495 -12.69 0.93 -15.35
C PHE A 495 -11.54 -0.01 -15.70
N LEU A 496 -10.71 0.41 -16.66
CA LEU A 496 -9.42 -0.22 -16.94
C LEU A 496 -8.31 0.83 -17.01
N TRP A 497 -7.08 0.41 -16.75
CA TRP A 497 -5.94 1.31 -16.77
C TRP A 497 -4.64 0.59 -17.11
N PHE A 498 -3.69 1.40 -17.56
CA PHE A 498 -2.36 0.99 -17.98
C PHE A 498 -1.32 1.59 -17.05
N ALA A 499 -0.31 0.78 -16.75
CA ALA A 499 0.85 1.18 -15.96
C ALA A 499 2.11 1.13 -16.83
N ALA A 500 2.93 2.16 -16.73
CA ALA A 500 4.28 2.15 -17.25
C ALA A 500 5.24 2.82 -16.25
N GLY A 501 6.55 2.73 -16.52
CA GLY A 501 7.55 3.46 -15.76
C GLY A 501 7.83 2.89 -14.36
N LYS A 502 8.36 3.77 -13.51
CA LYS A 502 8.67 3.50 -12.10
C LYS A 502 7.66 4.18 -11.18
N GLY A 503 7.72 3.82 -9.90
CA GLY A 503 6.99 4.51 -8.86
C GLY A 503 7.39 5.99 -8.75
N ASP A 504 6.41 6.87 -8.55
CA ASP A 504 6.61 8.32 -8.47
C ASP A 504 7.09 8.75 -7.10
N GLN A 505 8.39 9.00 -6.97
CA GLN A 505 8.99 9.43 -5.71
C GLN A 505 8.48 10.81 -5.26
N GLU A 506 8.27 11.76 -6.19
CA GLU A 506 7.84 13.12 -5.86
C GLU A 506 6.39 13.14 -5.35
N ASN A 507 5.48 12.41 -6.02
CA ASN A 507 4.11 12.28 -5.55
C ASN A 507 4.03 11.47 -4.25
N ARG A 508 4.92 10.50 -4.03
CA ARG A 508 5.02 9.80 -2.74
C ARG A 508 5.37 10.76 -1.60
N GLU A 509 6.32 11.66 -1.81
CA GLU A 509 6.68 12.69 -0.84
C GLU A 509 5.51 13.63 -0.54
N ARG A 510 4.86 14.16 -1.58
CA ARG A 510 3.72 15.08 -1.41
C ARG A 510 2.48 14.45 -0.77
N LYS A 511 2.18 13.19 -1.07
CA LYS A 511 0.95 12.51 -0.63
C LYS A 511 1.14 11.75 0.70
N GLY A 512 2.33 11.84 1.30
CA GLY A 512 2.66 11.19 2.57
C GLY A 512 2.73 9.66 2.44
N ALA A 513 3.30 9.15 1.35
CA ALA A 513 3.77 7.77 1.30
C ALA A 513 5.13 7.65 2.02
N ASN A 514 5.57 6.42 2.26
CA ASN A 514 6.85 6.18 2.91
C ASN A 514 7.98 6.52 1.94
N THR A 515 8.69 7.61 2.18
CA THR A 515 9.77 8.09 1.30
C THR A 515 11.11 7.42 1.60
N ILE A 516 11.20 6.71 2.74
CA ILE A 516 12.40 6.00 3.19
C ILE A 516 12.67 4.79 2.28
N ILE A 517 11.60 4.12 1.81
CA ILE A 517 11.71 3.05 0.81
C ILE A 517 11.92 3.66 -0.59
N LYS A 518 13.18 3.85 -1.00
CA LYS A 518 13.54 4.37 -2.32
C LYS A 518 13.44 3.30 -3.40
N TYR A 519 12.85 3.64 -4.56
CA TYR A 519 12.69 2.72 -5.71
C TYR A 519 14.01 2.06 -6.12
N ASP A 520 15.08 2.83 -6.31
CA ASP A 520 16.34 2.29 -6.83
C ASP A 520 16.97 1.24 -5.91
N VAL A 521 16.81 1.40 -4.59
CA VAL A 521 17.32 0.46 -3.59
C VAL A 521 16.54 -0.85 -3.65
N VAL A 522 15.21 -0.80 -3.58
CA VAL A 522 14.37 -2.01 -3.61
C VAL A 522 14.38 -2.68 -4.98
N ASN A 523 14.57 -1.92 -6.07
CA ASN A 523 14.72 -2.48 -7.41
C ASN A 523 16.03 -3.27 -7.56
N LYS A 524 17.13 -2.81 -6.96
CA LYS A 524 18.37 -3.60 -6.91
C LYS A 524 18.18 -4.92 -6.15
N LEU A 525 17.48 -4.88 -5.01
CA LEU A 525 17.12 -6.08 -4.24
C LEU A 525 16.25 -7.04 -5.09
N ALA A 526 15.19 -6.53 -5.72
CA ALA A 526 14.31 -7.30 -6.60
C ALA A 526 15.07 -7.93 -7.78
N LYS A 527 15.98 -7.19 -8.42
CA LYS A 527 16.84 -7.69 -9.49
C LYS A 527 17.82 -8.77 -9.01
N ALA A 528 18.32 -8.67 -7.77
CA ALA A 528 19.14 -9.72 -7.18
C ALA A 528 18.32 -10.99 -6.98
N ALA A 529 17.13 -10.87 -6.36
CA ALA A 529 16.18 -11.97 -6.17
C ALA A 529 15.71 -12.60 -7.50
N ALA A 530 15.60 -11.83 -8.58
CA ALA A 530 15.21 -12.35 -9.90
C ALA A 530 16.31 -13.19 -10.56
N LYS A 531 17.58 -12.93 -10.26
CA LYS A 531 18.72 -13.59 -10.92
C LYS A 531 19.12 -14.92 -10.30
N GLY A 532 18.56 -15.30 -9.15
CA GLY A 532 18.84 -16.58 -8.48
C GLY A 532 20.31 -16.80 -8.15
N ARG A 533 21.06 -15.71 -7.99
CA ARG A 533 22.42 -15.80 -7.49
C ARG A 533 22.30 -15.79 -5.97
N ASP A 534 23.05 -16.66 -5.29
CA ASP A 534 23.45 -16.40 -3.90
C ASP A 534 24.25 -15.10 -3.91
N VAL A 535 23.53 -13.99 -3.93
CA VAL A 535 24.15 -12.71 -3.74
C VAL A 535 24.25 -12.61 -2.23
N THR A 536 25.36 -13.10 -1.68
CA THR A 536 25.91 -12.48 -0.47
C THR A 536 26.24 -11.05 -0.87
N VAL A 537 25.21 -10.20 -0.90
CA VAL A 537 25.37 -8.81 -1.28
C VAL A 537 26.05 -8.15 -0.10
N GLU A 538 27.23 -7.58 -0.32
CA GLU A 538 27.71 -6.58 0.62
C GLU A 538 26.65 -5.48 0.73
N ARG A 539 26.23 -5.18 1.96
CA ARG A 539 25.24 -4.13 2.28
C ARG A 539 25.44 -2.85 1.46
N THR A 540 26.71 -2.45 1.25
CA THR A 540 27.13 -1.26 0.50
C THR A 540 26.72 -1.27 -0.98
N LYS A 541 26.54 -2.43 -1.62
CA LYS A 541 26.18 -2.51 -3.06
C LYS A 541 24.70 -2.19 -3.33
N ILE A 542 23.82 -2.51 -2.38
CA ILE A 542 22.38 -2.24 -2.48
C ILE A 542 22.01 -0.96 -1.72
N PHE A 543 22.51 -0.80 -0.49
CA PHE A 543 22.11 0.24 0.46
C PHE A 543 23.21 1.30 0.69
N SER A 544 24.04 1.62 -0.32
CA SER A 544 24.96 2.76 -0.23
C SER A 544 24.20 4.04 0.18
N LYS A 545 24.77 4.80 1.13
CA LYS A 545 24.18 5.98 1.78
C LYS A 545 23.43 6.93 0.84
#